data_AF-A0A1V4YUE9-F1
#
_entry.id   AF-A0A1V4YUE9-F1
#
_cell.length_a   1.000
_cell.length_b   1.000
_cell.length_c   1.000
_cell.angle_alpha   90.00
_cell.angle_beta   90.00
_cell.angle_gamma   90.00
#
_symmetry.space_group_name_H-M   'P 1'
#
loop_
_entity.id
_entity.type
_entity.pdbx_description
1 polymer ?
#
loop_
_entity_poly.entity_id
_entity_poly.type
_entity_poly.pdbx_seq_one_letter_code
_entity_poly.pdbx_strand_id
1 'polypeptide(L)'
;MKDAKVICAFNNISSAALMNFTEQIDCDCLISGDDADSKAIATELIEQIPGVNVIDCGPLERAKIIEKITPLLIGLNIRNKTQFGGIRITGLDKK
;
A
#
# COMPACT_ATOMS: atom_id res chain seq x y z
N MET A 1 -19.20 15.65 -3.48
CA MET A 1 -18.41 14.40 -3.35
C MET A 1 -19.27 13.16 -3.07
N LYS A 2 -20.61 13.19 -3.25
CA LYS A 2 -21.45 12.00 -2.97
C LYS A 2 -21.34 10.91 -4.04
N ASP A 3 -20.82 11.24 -5.22
CA ASP A 3 -20.72 10.31 -6.36
C ASP A 3 -19.27 9.84 -6.61
N ALA A 4 -18.32 10.26 -5.78
CA ALA A 4 -16.93 9.87 -5.94
C ALA A 4 -16.72 8.45 -5.40
N LYS A 5 -16.09 7.59 -6.19
CA LYS A 5 -15.66 6.26 -5.77
C LYS A 5 -14.27 6.37 -5.15
N VAL A 6 -14.16 6.14 -3.85
CA VAL A 6 -12.95 6.40 -3.07
C VAL A 6 -12.24 5.10 -2.74
N ILE A 7 -10.93 5.06 -3.02
CA ILE A 7 -10.02 3.96 -2.67
C ILE A 7 -8.91 4.53 -1.77
N CYS A 8 -8.61 3.84 -0.67
CA CYS A 8 -7.41 4.08 0.14
C CYS A 8 -6.29 3.17 -0.37
N ALA A 9 -5.10 3.72 -0.63
CA ALA A 9 -3.93 3.01 -1.17
C ALA A 9 -2.65 3.84 -0.94
N PHE A 10 -1.47 3.22 -1.14
CA PHE A 10 -0.14 3.83 -1.09
C PHE A 10 0.36 4.32 0.28
N ASN A 11 -0.44 4.24 1.33
CA ASN A 11 -0.10 4.71 2.68
C ASN A 11 1.20 4.11 3.26
N ASN A 12 1.56 2.90 2.83
CA ASN A 12 2.67 2.12 3.35
C ASN A 12 3.82 1.94 2.32
N ILE A 13 3.80 2.68 1.22
CA ILE A 13 4.88 2.69 0.23
C ILE A 13 5.82 3.87 0.52
N SER A 14 7.12 3.61 0.61
CA SER A 14 8.11 4.68 0.80
C SER A 14 8.23 5.54 -0.45
N SER A 15 8.10 6.87 -0.28
CA SER A 15 8.41 7.82 -1.36
C SER A 15 9.88 7.76 -1.79
N ALA A 16 10.81 7.48 -0.87
CA ALA A 16 12.22 7.32 -1.21
C ALA A 16 12.46 6.10 -2.10
N ALA A 17 11.73 5.01 -1.87
CA ALA A 17 11.75 3.83 -2.74
C ALA A 17 11.13 4.15 -4.11
N LEU A 18 9.98 4.83 -4.15
CA LEU A 18 9.29 5.22 -5.39
C LEU A 18 10.14 6.15 -6.28
N MET A 19 10.95 7.03 -5.69
CA MET A 19 11.82 7.93 -6.44
C MET A 19 13.06 7.22 -7.02
N ASN A 20 13.35 5.99 -6.57
CA ASN A 20 14.43 5.17 -7.11
C ASN A 20 13.92 4.26 -8.24
N PHE A 21 13.83 4.80 -9.45
CA PHE A 21 13.28 4.09 -10.62
C PHE A 21 14.15 2.94 -11.15
N THR A 22 15.36 2.74 -10.59
CA THR A 22 16.25 1.67 -11.04
C THR A 22 16.08 0.36 -10.27
N GLU A 23 15.38 0.39 -9.14
CA GLU A 23 15.22 -0.76 -8.24
C GLU A 23 13.75 -1.14 -8.07
N GLN A 24 13.49 -2.42 -7.84
CA GLN A 24 12.16 -2.90 -7.47
C GLN A 24 11.85 -2.55 -6.02
N ILE A 25 10.58 -2.32 -5.69
CA ILE A 25 10.14 -2.04 -4.33
C ILE A 25 9.68 -3.34 -3.67
N ASP A 26 10.41 -3.80 -2.66
CA ASP A 26 10.05 -4.98 -1.87
C ASP A 26 9.00 -4.64 -0.79
N CYS A 27 7.77 -4.33 -1.22
CA CYS A 27 6.66 -3.94 -0.35
C CYS A 27 5.32 -4.35 -0.96
N ASP A 28 4.33 -4.70 -0.15
CA ASP A 28 2.95 -4.83 -0.61
C ASP A 28 2.21 -3.50 -0.46
N CYS A 29 1.29 -3.17 -1.35
CA CYS A 29 0.40 -2.02 -1.20
C CYS A 29 -0.94 -2.48 -0.63
N LEU A 30 -1.30 -1.99 0.57
CA LEU A 30 -2.61 -2.26 1.13
C LEU A 30 -3.65 -1.35 0.48
N ILE A 31 -4.76 -1.92 0.01
CA ILE A 31 -5.89 -1.17 -0.51
C ILE A 31 -7.18 -1.44 0.26
N SER A 32 -8.07 -0.46 0.31
CA SER A 32 -9.45 -0.68 0.79
C SER A 32 -10.43 0.24 0.09
N GLY A 33 -11.64 -0.25 -0.18
CA GLY A 33 -12.68 0.52 -0.85
C GLY A 33 -13.96 -0.28 -1.06
N ASP A 34 -15.07 0.42 -1.25
CA ASP A 34 -16.42 -0.18 -1.32
C ASP A 34 -16.85 -0.54 -2.74
N ASP A 35 -16.17 -0.01 -3.77
CA ASP A 35 -16.47 -0.25 -5.19
C ASP A 35 -15.43 -1.20 -5.81
N ALA A 36 -15.89 -2.36 -6.27
CA ALA A 36 -15.02 -3.40 -6.80
C ALA A 36 -14.31 -2.98 -8.11
N ASP A 37 -15.00 -2.29 -9.00
CA ASP A 37 -14.43 -1.82 -10.28
C ASP A 37 -13.31 -0.81 -10.03
N SER A 38 -13.52 0.10 -9.08
CA SER A 38 -12.50 1.09 -8.68
C SER A 38 -11.30 0.42 -8.02
N LYS A 39 -11.51 -0.64 -7.23
CA LYS A 39 -10.40 -1.44 -6.67
C LYS A 39 -9.62 -2.14 -7.77
N ALA A 40 -10.27 -2.66 -8.81
CA ALA A 40 -9.60 -3.27 -9.94
C ALA A 40 -8.72 -2.26 -10.70
N ILE A 41 -9.25 -1.06 -10.98
CA ILE A 41 -8.49 0.03 -11.61
C ILE A 41 -7.28 0.44 -10.75
N ALA A 42 -7.48 0.63 -9.45
CA ALA A 42 -6.38 0.96 -8.54
C ALA A 42 -5.33 -0.16 -8.49
N THR A 43 -5.76 -1.42 -8.48
CA THR A 43 -4.88 -2.60 -8.50
C THR A 43 -4.00 -2.59 -9.73
N GLU A 44 -4.59 -2.43 -10.92
CA GLU A 44 -3.85 -2.39 -12.19
C GLU A 44 -2.80 -1.27 -12.19
N LEU A 45 -3.13 -0.09 -11.68
CA LEU A 45 -2.18 1.02 -11.58
C LEU A 45 -1.05 0.75 -10.59
N ILE A 46 -1.34 0.13 -9.45
CA ILE A 46 -0.33 -0.17 -8.42
C ILE A 46 0.63 -1.25 -8.92
N GLU A 47 0.12 -2.29 -9.59
CA GLU A 47 0.92 -3.41 -10.11
C GLU A 47 1.87 -3.01 -11.25
N GLN A 48 1.73 -1.79 -11.81
CA GLN A 48 2.74 -1.21 -12.70
C GLN A 48 4.05 -0.88 -11.97
N ILE A 49 4.03 -0.80 -10.62
CA ILE A 49 5.22 -0.53 -9.81
C ILE A 49 5.96 -1.87 -9.59
N PRO A 50 7.19 -2.04 -10.12
CA PRO A 50 7.90 -3.32 -10.03
C PRO A 50 8.15 -3.76 -8.58
N GLY A 51 7.77 -5.00 -8.26
CA GLY A 51 7.96 -5.63 -6.94
C GLY A 51 6.81 -5.41 -5.94
N VAL A 52 5.85 -4.55 -6.28
CA VAL A 52 4.69 -4.25 -5.43
C VAL A 52 3.52 -5.17 -5.76
N ASN A 53 3.03 -5.89 -4.75
CA ASN A 53 1.79 -6.65 -4.87
C ASN A 53 0.66 -5.91 -4.15
N VAL A 54 -0.56 -6.04 -4.65
CA VAL A 54 -1.74 -5.41 -4.05
C VAL A 54 -2.42 -6.38 -3.08
N ILE A 55 -2.71 -5.89 -1.87
CA ILE A 55 -3.44 -6.63 -0.84
C ILE A 55 -4.75 -5.91 -0.55
N ASP A 56 -5.86 -6.50 -0.99
CA ASP A 56 -7.21 -6.01 -0.68
C ASP A 56 -7.55 -6.28 0.79
N CYS A 57 -7.64 -5.21 1.56
CA CYS A 57 -7.99 -5.23 2.97
C CYS A 57 -9.51 -5.09 3.21
N GLY A 58 -10.32 -5.07 2.16
CA GLY A 58 -11.78 -5.05 2.22
C GLY A 58 -12.40 -3.65 2.12
N PRO A 59 -13.49 -3.37 2.88
CA PRO A 59 -14.29 -2.16 2.74
C PRO A 59 -13.54 -0.90 3.20
N LEU A 60 -14.02 0.26 2.78
CA LEU A 60 -13.36 1.56 3.02
C LEU A 60 -13.20 1.89 4.51
N GLU A 61 -14.02 1.33 5.40
CA GLU A 61 -13.86 1.45 6.85
C GLU A 61 -12.47 1.02 7.36
N ARG A 62 -11.78 0.14 6.61
CA ARG A 62 -10.44 -0.37 6.94
C ARG A 62 -9.34 0.65 6.67
N ALA A 63 -9.62 1.71 5.89
CA ALA A 63 -8.69 2.81 5.65
C ALA A 63 -8.11 3.38 6.95
N LYS A 64 -8.93 3.52 8.00
CA LYS A 64 -8.49 4.03 9.32
C LYS A 64 -7.40 3.17 9.97
N ILE A 65 -7.35 1.87 9.66
CA ILE A 65 -6.30 0.98 10.15
C ILE A 65 -5.06 1.12 9.27
N ILE A 66 -5.25 1.12 7.94
CA ILE A 66 -4.16 1.26 6.96
C ILE A 66 -3.40 2.59 7.15
N GLU A 67 -4.11 3.70 7.34
CA GLU A 67 -3.51 5.03 7.60
C GLU A 67 -2.65 5.09 8.86
N LYS A 68 -2.90 4.23 9.86
CA LYS A 68 -2.08 4.16 11.07
C LYS A 68 -0.75 3.44 10.85
N ILE A 69 -0.57 2.73 9.73
CA ILE A 69 0.70 2.08 9.39
C ILE A 69 1.76 3.14 9.06
N THR A 70 1.38 4.26 8.45
CA THR A 70 2.33 5.32 8.07
C THR A 70 3.12 5.87 9.26
N PRO A 71 2.51 6.36 10.37
CA PRO A 71 3.28 6.82 11.52
C PRO A 71 4.11 5.71 12.18
N LEU A 72 3.65 4.45 12.14
CA LEU A 72 4.44 3.30 12.59
C LEU A 72 5.72 3.13 11.75
N LEU A 73 5.59 3.15 10.41
CA LEU A 73 6.72 3.07 9.49
C LEU A 73 7.68 4.24 9.64
N ILE A 74 7.18 5.46 9.84
CA ILE A 74 8.00 6.64 10.12
C ILE A 74 8.84 6.43 11.40
N GLY A 75 8.21 5.95 12.48
CA GLY A 75 8.92 5.65 13.72
C GLY A 75 10.00 4.57 13.55
N LEU A 76 9.71 3.53 12.78
CA LEU A 76 10.68 2.48 12.44
C LEU A 76 11.84 3.01 11.58
N ASN A 77 11.54 3.87 10.61
CA ASN A 77 12.54 4.51 9.75
C ASN A 77 13.52 5.36 10.57
N ILE A 78 12.99 6.21 11.47
CA ILE A 78 13.82 7.03 12.39
C ILE A 78 14.70 6.14 13.27
N ARG A 79 14.11 5.12 13.90
CA ARG A 79 14.83 4.23 14.82
C ARG A 79 15.95 3.45 14.13
N ASN A 80 15.73 2.99 12.90
CA ASN A 80 16.67 2.17 12.15
C ASN A 80 17.52 2.98 11.16
N LYS A 81 17.43 4.31 11.17
CA LYS A 81 18.17 5.23 10.28
C LYS A 81 18.02 4.87 8.80
N THR A 82 16.79 4.55 8.38
CA THR A 82 16.44 4.22 7.00
C THR A 82 15.29 5.09 6.52
N GLN A 83 15.05 5.10 5.22
CA GLN A 83 13.93 5.80 4.58
C GLN A 83 13.06 4.86 3.73
N PHE A 84 13.40 3.57 3.67
CA PHE A 84 12.79 2.59 2.76
C PHE A 84 11.78 1.65 3.43
N GLY A 85 11.42 1.90 4.69
CA GLY A 85 10.50 1.03 5.44
C GLY A 85 9.18 0.79 4.70
N GLY A 86 8.78 -0.47 4.66
CA GLY A 86 7.55 -0.98 4.07
C GLY A 86 7.07 -2.23 4.81
N ILE A 87 6.04 -2.88 4.29
CA ILE A 87 5.49 -4.12 4.87
C ILE A 87 5.27 -5.15 3.77
N ARG A 88 5.46 -6.43 4.12
CA ARG A 88 5.13 -7.58 3.27
C ARG A 88 4.19 -8.51 4.04
N ILE A 89 3.05 -8.83 3.45
CA ILE A 89 2.09 -9.79 3.97
C ILE A 89 2.51 -11.17 3.46
N THR A 90 2.69 -12.10 4.38
CA THR A 90 3.24 -13.43 4.07
C THR A 90 2.20 -14.52 4.28
N GLY A 91 2.34 -15.61 3.54
CA GLY A 91 1.49 -16.80 3.70
C GLY A 91 0.11 -16.72 3.04
N LEU A 92 -0.11 -15.77 2.13
CA LEU A 92 -1.37 -15.65 1.36
C LEU A 92 -1.55 -16.79 0.34
N ASP A 93 -0.45 -17.43 -0.04
CA ASP A 93 -0.35 -18.56 -0.97
C ASP A 93 -0.35 -19.92 -0.27
N LYS A 94 -0.18 -19.94 1.05
CA LYS A 94 -0.13 -21.16 1.87
C LYS A 94 -1.54 -21.66 2.13
N LYS A 95 -2.00 -22.60 1.31
CA LYS A 95 -3.19 -23.42 1.58
C LYS A 95 -2.89 -24.51 2.59
#